data_AF-A0A315EMJ4-F1
#
_entry.id   AF-A0A315EMJ4-F1
#
_cell.length_a   1.000
_cell.length_b   1.000
_cell.length_c   1.000
_cell.angle_alpha   90.00
_cell.angle_beta   90.00
_cell.angle_gamma   90.00
#
_symmetry.space_group_name_H-M   'P 1'
#
loop_
_entity.id
_entity.type
_entity.pdbx_description
1 polymer ?
#
loop_
_entity_poly.entity_id
_entity_poly.type
_entity_poly.pdbx_seq_one_letter_code
_entity_poly.pdbx_strand_id
1 'polypeptide(L)' 'MSTEITSTSPADVHLQSRINSVLAIYQEHGHVNRTLISEKLALTKLQASQLLREFLSAHAPVVEWDNYRSTYLMTRPRRA' A
#
# COMPACT_ATOMS: atom_id res chain seq x y z
N MET A 1 -32.83 -12.55 0.69
CA MET A 1 -31.63 -11.70 0.83
C MET A 1 -30.43 -12.61 0.70
N SER A 2 -29.78 -12.60 -0.45
CA SER A 2 -28.63 -13.48 -0.73
C SER A 2 -27.39 -12.85 -0.11
N THR A 3 -26.91 -13.41 0.99
CA THR A 3 -25.58 -13.12 1.50
C THR A 3 -24.56 -13.85 0.63
N GLU A 4 -23.95 -13.12 -0.31
CA GLU A 4 -22.72 -13.55 -0.98
C GLU A 4 -21.62 -13.68 0.07
N ILE A 5 -21.38 -14.92 0.50
CA ILE A 5 -20.12 -15.33 1.13
C ILE A 5 -19.06 -15.36 0.03
N THR A 6 -18.38 -14.24 -0.18
CA THR A 6 -17.20 -14.19 -1.03
C THR A 6 -16.12 -15.05 -0.38
N SER A 7 -15.97 -16.28 -0.88
CA SER A 7 -14.88 -17.19 -0.54
C SER A 7 -13.54 -16.49 -0.77
N THR A 8 -12.97 -15.89 0.26
CA THR A 8 -11.69 -15.16 0.13
C THR A 8 -10.60 -16.20 -0.10
N SER A 9 -9.96 -16.18 -1.26
CA SER A 9 -8.88 -17.11 -1.59
C SER A 9 -7.69 -16.88 -0.65
N PRO A 10 -6.92 -17.91 -0.26
CA PRO A 10 -5.71 -17.73 0.54
C PRO A 10 -4.74 -16.69 -0.04
N ALA A 11 -4.68 -16.61 -1.39
CA ALA A 11 -3.87 -15.62 -2.09
C ALA A 11 -4.31 -14.17 -1.83
N ASP A 12 -5.62 -13.92 -1.75
CA ASP A 12 -6.17 -12.59 -1.45
C ASP A 12 -5.87 -12.18 -0.01
N VAL A 13 -5.95 -13.12 0.94
CA VAL A 13 -5.59 -12.86 2.34
C VAL A 13 -4.11 -12.47 2.46
N HIS A 14 -3.23 -13.19 1.76
CA HIS A 14 -1.80 -12.87 1.74
C HIS A 14 -1.50 -11.52 1.08
N LEU A 15 -2.19 -11.19 -0.01
CA LEU A 15 -2.06 -9.89 -0.66
C LEU A 15 -2.53 -8.76 0.26
N GLN A 16 -3.69 -8.91 0.89
CA GLN A 16 -4.23 -7.92 1.80
C GLN A 16 -3.30 -7.69 2.99
N SER A 17 -2.75 -8.76 3.57
CA SER A 17 -1.76 -8.66 4.66
C SER A 17 -0.52 -7.86 4.24
N ARG A 18 -0.01 -8.09 3.03
CA ARG A 18 1.14 -7.37 2.49
C ARG A 18 0.85 -5.89 2.26
N ILE A 19 -0.33 -5.58 1.69
CA ILE A 19 -0.79 -4.20 1.48
C ILE A 19 -0.94 -3.48 2.82
N ASN A 20 -1.51 -4.13 3.84
CA ASN A 20 -1.69 -3.57 5.17
C ASN A 20 -0.35 -3.22 5.85
N SER A 21 0.70 -4.00 5.62
CA SER A 21 2.04 -3.66 6.12
C SER A 21 2.58 -2.36 5.52
N VAL A 22 2.34 -2.10 4.22
CA VAL A 22 2.73 -0.83 3.59
C VAL A 22 1.89 0.33 4.13
N LEU A 23 0.58 0.10 4.33
CA LEU A 23 -0.30 1.09 4.92
C LEU A 23 0.14 1.48 6.34
N ALA A 24 0.59 0.53 7.16
CA ALA A 24 1.13 0.81 8.48
C ALA A 24 2.39 1.70 8.42
N ILE A 25 3.31 1.43 7.48
CA ILE A 25 4.48 2.30 7.25
C ILE A 25 4.02 3.70 6.83
N TYR A 26 3.03 3.80 5.95
CA TYR A 26 2.46 5.08 5.57
C TYR A 26 1.88 5.84 6.77
N GLN A 27 1.13 5.17 7.64
CA GLN A 27 0.54 5.78 8.84
C GLN A 27 1.62 6.27 9.82
N GLU A 28 2.73 5.55 9.95
CA GLU A 28 3.86 5.93 10.81
C GLU A 28 4.65 7.11 10.23
N HIS A 29 4.90 7.13 8.91
CA HIS A 29 5.83 8.08 8.28
C HIS A 29 5.17 9.21 7.47
N GLY A 30 3.87 9.11 7.22
CA GLY A 30 3.09 10.02 6.36
C GLY A 30 3.42 9.94 4.87
N HIS A 31 4.30 9.02 4.45
CA HIS A 31 4.68 8.80 3.07
C HIS A 31 5.23 7.38 2.86
N VAL A 32 5.26 6.93 1.61
CA VAL A 32 5.90 5.65 1.24
C VAL A 32 6.68 5.75 -0.06
N ASN A 33 7.87 5.15 -0.07
CA ASN A 33 8.64 4.90 -1.27
C ASN A 33 9.37 3.56 -1.15
N ARG A 34 10.00 3.12 -2.24
CA ARG A 34 10.71 1.82 -2.30
C ARG A 34 11.77 1.69 -1.20
N THR A 35 12.54 2.74 -0.95
CA THR A 35 13.65 2.72 0.01
C THR A 35 13.12 2.51 1.42
N LEU A 36 12.11 3.28 1.82
CA LEU A 36 11.48 3.16 3.14
C LEU A 36 10.87 1.77 3.36
N ILE A 37 10.17 1.23 2.35
CA ILE A 37 9.60 -0.13 2.42
C ILE A 37 10.70 -1.19 2.57
N SER A 38 11.78 -1.06 1.79
CA SER A 38 12.92 -1.98 1.83
C SER A 38 13.58 -1.98 3.21
N GLU A 39 13.80 -0.80 3.80
CA GLU A 39 14.41 -0.65 5.12
C GLU A 39 13.52 -1.18 6.24
N LYS A 40 12.24 -0.79 6.26
CA LYS A 40 11.31 -1.14 7.35
C LYS A 40 10.92 -2.61 7.39
N LEU A 41 10.86 -3.26 6.22
CA LEU A 41 10.48 -4.67 6.11
C LEU A 41 11.68 -5.59 5.90
N ALA A 42 12.91 -5.08 5.94
CA ALA A 42 14.14 -5.82 5.62
C ALA A 42 14.04 -6.60 4.29
N LEU A 43 13.42 -5.98 3.28
CA LEU A 43 13.19 -6.57 1.96
C LEU A 43 14.27 -6.12 0.97
N THR A 44 14.51 -6.94 -0.05
CA THR A 44 15.29 -6.49 -1.20
C THR A 44 14.58 -5.34 -1.94
N LYS A 45 15.34 -4.51 -2.66
CA LYS A 45 14.78 -3.43 -3.48
C LYS A 45 13.76 -3.93 -4.50
N LEU A 46 13.93 -5.14 -5.03
CA LEU A 46 13.00 -5.75 -5.99
C LEU A 46 11.67 -6.08 -5.32
N GLN A 47 11.70 -6.77 -4.18
CA GLN A 47 10.51 -7.11 -3.39
C GLN A 47 9.77 -5.86 -2.93
N ALA A 48 10.50 -4.85 -2.43
CA ALA A 48 9.92 -3.56 -2.05
C ALA A 48 9.25 -2.85 -3.24
N SER A 49 9.84 -2.92 -4.44
CA SER A 49 9.24 -2.32 -5.64
C SER A 49 7.96 -3.04 -6.06
N GLN A 50 7.93 -4.38 -5.97
CA GLN A 50 6.73 -5.14 -6.25
C GLN A 50 5.62 -4.85 -5.26
N LEU A 51 5.96 -4.80 -3.99
CA LEU A 51 5.02 -4.48 -2.92
C LEU A 51 4.47 -3.05 -3.03
N LEU A 52 5.33 -2.08 -3.39
CA LEU A 52 4.90 -0.72 -3.68
C LEU A 52 3.90 -0.68 -4.84
N ARG A 53 4.15 -1.41 -5.94
CA ARG A 53 3.20 -1.48 -7.06
C ARG A 53 1.85 -2.07 -6.64
N GLU A 54 1.85 -3.16 -5.89
CA GLU A 54 0.61 -3.76 -5.37
C GLU A 54 -0.18 -2.78 -4.49
N PHE A 55 0.52 -2.08 -3.58
CA PHE A 55 -0.09 -1.07 -2.74
C PHE A 55 -0.70 0.08 -3.57
N LEU A 56 0.03 0.58 -4.56
CA LEU A 56 -0.44 1.64 -5.47
C LEU A 56 -1.64 1.17 -6.29
N SER A 57 -1.64 -0.05 -6.81
CA SER A 57 -2.79 -0.60 -7.53
C SER A 57 -4.03 -0.70 -6.66
N ALA A 58 -3.88 -1.07 -5.38
CA ALA A 58 -4.99 -1.17 -4.43
C ALA A 58 -5.53 0.19 -3.95
N HIS A 59 -4.69 1.23 -3.93
CA HIS A 59 -5.03 2.55 -3.41
C HIS A 59 -4.96 3.68 -4.46
N ALA A 60 -4.93 3.33 -5.75
CA ALA A 60 -4.74 4.28 -6.86
C ALA A 60 -5.64 5.54 -6.79
N PRO A 61 -6.91 5.48 -6.35
CA PRO A 61 -7.76 6.67 -6.26
C PRO A 61 -7.38 7.66 -5.16
N VAL A 62 -6.57 7.23 -4.18
CA VAL A 62 -6.27 7.97 -2.94
C VAL A 62 -4.78 8.13 -2.70
N VAL A 63 -3.94 7.90 -3.72
CA VAL A 63 -2.49 8.06 -3.64
C VAL A 63 -2.01 9.02 -4.71
N GLU A 64 -1.18 9.98 -4.31
CA GLU A 64 -0.57 10.96 -5.18
C GLU A 64 0.95 10.91 -5.07
N TRP A 65 1.61 11.26 -6.17
CA TRP A 65 3.06 11.41 -6.22
C TRP A 65 3.47 12.82 -5.79
N ASP A 66 4.35 12.90 -4.80
CA ASP A 66 5.00 14.14 -4.39
C ASP A 66 6.33 14.30 -5.14
N ASN A 67 6.34 15.21 -6.11
CA ASN A 67 7.53 15.53 -6.91
C ASN A 67 8.68 16.14 -6.08
N TYR A 68 8.40 16.80 -4.96
CA TYR A 68 9.43 17.44 -4.14
C TYR A 68 10.21 16.41 -3.32
N ARG A 69 9.50 15.42 -2.74
CA ARG A 69 10.10 14.39 -1.88
C ARG A 69 10.36 13.07 -2.59
N SER A 70 10.01 12.96 -3.88
CA SER A 70 10.10 11.73 -4.66
C SER A 70 9.47 10.54 -3.93
N THR A 71 8.25 10.74 -3.43
CA THR A 71 7.55 9.77 -2.58
C THR A 71 6.05 9.79 -2.85
N TYR A 72 5.34 8.76 -2.37
CA TYR A 72 3.88 8.71 -2.46
C TYR A 72 3.24 9.17 -1.16
N LEU A 73 2.20 9.99 -1.29
CA LEU A 73 1.34 10.48 -0.21
C LEU A 73 -0.08 9.99 -0.45
N MET A 74 -0.85 9.68 0.61
CA MET A 74 -2.29 9.47 0.44
C MET A 74 -3.02 10.81 0.44
N THR A 75 -3.82 11.05 -0.60
CA THR A 75 -4.78 12.14 -0.61
C THR A 75 -5.82 11.86 0.47
N ARG A 76 -5.91 12.77 1.44
CA ARG A 76 -7.01 12.70 2.42
C ARG A 76 -8.33 12.72 1.65
N PRO A 77 -9.33 11.89 2.02
CA PRO A 77 -10.65 12.02 1.43
C PRO A 77 -11.12 13.45 1.67
N ARG A 78 -11.51 14.13 0.58
CA ARG A 78 -12.17 15.43 0.63
C ARG A 78 -13.38 15.24 1.56
N ARG A 79 -13.33 15.82 2.77
CA ARG A 79 -14.54 15.96 3.58
C ARG A 79 -15.47 16.86 2.78
N ALA A 80 -16.54 16.28 2.26
CA ALA A 80 -17.70 17.03 1.79
C ALA A 80 -18.35 17.76 2.96
#